data_AF-E4KY27-F1
#
_entry.id   AF-E4KY27-F1
#
_cell.length_a   1.000
_cell.length_b   1.000
_cell.length_c   1.000
_cell.angle_alpha   90.00
_cell.angle_beta   90.00
_cell.angle_gamma   90.00
#
_symmetry.space_group_name_H-M   'P 1'
#
loop_
_entity.id
_entity.type
_entity.pdbx_description
1 polymer ?
#
loop_
_entity_poly.entity_id
_entity_poly.type
_entity_poly.pdbx_seq_one_letter_code
_entity_poly.pdbx_strand_id
1 'polypeptide(L)'
;MKKYFKFLFALGVLMLFLTGCENKSLYPMKTDLTNERGLEKLIGSIDWRPYKLEDYKVKNKSLEIKLSDEPDISKDESFKTGFINGVIILILTDAEEVWYIGEDLYFSFIDKEYANEPLKFKYGKEVDDYKKSKEDFDNLIESLKNEKYEAGAAKFEMME
;
A
#
# COMPACT_ATOMS: atom_id res chain seq x y z
N MET A 1 15.55 20.19 -47.78
CA MET A 1 14.81 20.23 -46.49
C MET A 1 13.59 19.29 -46.49
N LYS A 2 13.74 17.97 -46.69
CA LYS A 2 12.60 17.02 -46.58
C LYS A 2 12.91 15.69 -45.88
N LYS A 3 14.19 15.38 -45.61
CA LYS A 3 14.59 14.10 -45.00
C LYS A 3 14.82 14.17 -43.48
N TYR A 4 15.10 15.35 -42.93
CA TYR A 4 15.35 15.50 -41.48
C TYR A 4 14.08 15.68 -40.64
N PHE A 5 12.93 15.99 -41.26
CA PHE A 5 11.67 16.19 -40.54
C PHE A 5 11.00 14.89 -40.09
N LYS A 6 11.38 13.74 -40.67
CA LYS A 6 10.80 12.43 -40.31
C LYS A 6 11.43 11.82 -39.05
N PHE A 7 12.68 12.15 -38.73
CA PHE A 7 13.36 11.59 -37.56
C PHE A 7 12.97 12.29 -36.24
N LEU A 8 12.66 13.59 -36.29
CA LEU A 8 12.19 14.33 -35.11
C LEU A 8 10.79 13.88 -34.65
N PHE A 9 9.93 13.47 -35.58
CA PHE A 9 8.59 12.97 -35.23
C PHE A 9 8.63 11.57 -34.60
N ALA A 10 9.59 10.74 -34.99
CA ALA A 10 9.78 9.41 -34.40
C ALA A 10 10.28 9.48 -32.94
N LEU A 11 11.09 10.48 -32.60
CA LEU A 11 11.57 10.67 -31.22
C LEU A 11 10.48 11.23 -30.28
N GLY A 12 9.63 12.12 -30.78
CA GLY A 12 8.51 12.67 -30.01
C GLY A 12 7.40 11.64 -29.71
N VAL A 13 7.16 10.70 -30.63
CA VAL A 13 6.18 9.61 -30.42
C VAL A 13 6.73 8.51 -29.51
N LEU A 14 8.06 8.29 -29.48
CA LEU A 14 8.67 7.31 -28.57
C LEU A 14 8.59 7.76 -27.09
N MET A 15 8.65 9.07 -26.82
CA MET A 15 8.47 9.60 -25.46
C MET A 15 7.01 9.51 -24.96
N LEU A 16 6.01 9.35 -25.84
CA LEU A 16 4.62 9.17 -25.42
C LEU A 16 4.32 7.74 -24.95
N PHE A 17 5.20 6.77 -25.20
CA PHE A 17 5.10 5.41 -24.63
C PHE A 17 5.90 5.24 -23.33
N LEU A 18 6.52 6.31 -22.83
CA LEU A 18 7.02 6.41 -21.46
C LEU A 18 6.00 7.09 -20.53
N THR A 19 4.70 6.95 -20.80
CA THR A 19 3.75 6.88 -19.68
C THR A 19 4.03 5.55 -18.97
N GLY A 20 5.14 5.51 -18.23
CA GLY A 20 5.35 4.48 -17.22
C GLY A 20 4.06 4.39 -16.41
N CYS A 21 3.63 3.19 -16.07
CA CYS A 21 2.46 2.94 -15.21
C CYS A 21 2.42 4.03 -14.14
N GLU A 22 1.59 5.05 -14.34
CA GLU A 22 1.42 6.11 -13.37
C GLU A 22 0.87 5.35 -12.18
N ASN A 23 1.66 5.19 -11.11
CA ASN A 23 1.19 4.60 -9.88
C ASN A 23 0.11 5.55 -9.39
N LYS A 24 -1.12 5.25 -9.79
CA LYS A 24 -2.25 6.13 -9.58
C LYS A 24 -2.48 6.15 -8.08
N SER A 25 -2.26 7.31 -7.49
CA SER A 25 -2.49 7.55 -6.06
C SER A 25 -3.84 6.96 -5.63
N LEU A 26 -3.82 6.19 -4.55
CA LEU A 26 -5.03 5.64 -3.93
C LEU A 26 -5.77 6.68 -3.10
N TYR A 27 -5.15 7.82 -2.78
CA TYR A 27 -5.72 8.85 -1.90
C TYR A 27 -7.13 9.32 -2.30
N PRO A 28 -7.47 9.52 -3.59
CA PRO A 28 -8.83 9.90 -3.99
C PRO A 28 -9.90 8.83 -3.73
N MET A 29 -9.51 7.62 -3.33
CA MET A 29 -10.40 6.52 -2.94
C MET A 29 -10.67 6.48 -1.44
N LYS A 30 -10.23 7.50 -0.69
CA LYS A 30 -10.56 7.66 0.73
C LYS A 30 -12.06 7.49 0.96
N THR A 31 -12.41 6.67 1.94
CA THR A 31 -13.77 6.23 2.20
C THR A 31 -13.97 5.95 3.70
N ASP A 32 -15.12 5.40 4.08
CA ASP A 32 -15.41 4.92 5.41
C ASP A 32 -15.95 3.48 5.35
N LEU A 33 -15.96 2.79 6.48
CA LEU A 33 -16.36 1.40 6.59
C LEU A 33 -17.85 1.17 6.26
N THR A 34 -18.66 2.23 6.24
CA THR A 34 -20.10 2.15 5.90
C THR A 34 -20.37 2.30 4.40
N ASN A 35 -19.38 2.80 3.64
CA ASN A 35 -19.48 3.00 2.20
C ASN A 35 -18.97 1.77 1.43
N GLU A 36 -19.85 0.79 1.26
CA GLU A 36 -19.54 -0.49 0.60
C GLU A 36 -18.88 -0.32 -0.77
N ARG A 37 -19.42 0.55 -1.65
CA ARG A 37 -18.86 0.80 -2.98
C ARG A 37 -17.50 1.49 -2.93
N GLY A 38 -17.31 2.38 -1.98
CA GLY A 38 -16.03 3.04 -1.74
C GLY A 38 -14.97 2.05 -1.30
N LEU A 39 -15.32 1.18 -0.34
CA LEU A 39 -14.45 0.10 0.11
C LEU A 39 -14.12 -0.88 -1.01
N GLU A 40 -15.10 -1.36 -1.77
CA GLU A 40 -14.90 -2.27 -2.89
C GLU A 40 -13.88 -1.70 -3.87
N LYS A 41 -14.03 -0.41 -4.20
CA LYS A 41 -13.11 0.30 -5.09
C LYS A 41 -11.71 0.43 -4.50
N LEU A 42 -11.57 0.80 -3.24
CA LEU A 42 -10.29 0.96 -2.57
C LEU A 42 -9.56 -0.38 -2.46
N ILE A 43 -10.22 -1.38 -1.89
CA ILE A 43 -9.68 -2.73 -1.65
C ILE A 43 -9.33 -3.41 -2.98
N GLY A 44 -10.18 -3.29 -4.00
CA GLY A 44 -9.88 -3.81 -5.34
C GLY A 44 -8.76 -3.07 -6.09
N SER A 45 -8.32 -1.90 -5.61
CA SER A 45 -7.23 -1.13 -6.21
C SER A 45 -5.88 -1.28 -5.49
N ILE A 46 -5.85 -1.90 -4.32
CA ILE A 46 -4.62 -2.21 -3.59
C ILE A 46 -3.86 -3.32 -4.34
N ASP A 47 -2.53 -3.19 -4.39
CA ASP A 47 -1.66 -4.26 -4.90
C ASP A 47 -1.46 -5.29 -3.79
N TRP A 48 -2.14 -6.42 -3.91
CA TRP A 48 -2.13 -7.49 -2.90
C TRP A 48 -0.94 -8.44 -3.02
N ARG A 49 -0.14 -8.33 -4.09
CA ARG A 49 0.97 -9.25 -4.34
C ARG A 49 1.97 -9.25 -3.16
N PRO A 50 2.53 -10.42 -2.82
CA PRO A 50 2.40 -11.69 -3.55
C PRO A 50 1.12 -12.50 -3.22
N TYR A 51 0.25 -11.99 -2.35
CA TYR A 51 -1.03 -12.61 -2.05
C TYR A 51 -2.08 -12.33 -3.13
N LYS A 52 -3.12 -13.16 -3.14
CA LYS A 52 -4.38 -12.87 -3.84
C LYS A 52 -5.43 -12.44 -2.83
N LEU A 53 -6.12 -11.35 -3.15
CA LEU A 53 -7.32 -10.95 -2.42
C LEU A 53 -8.45 -11.92 -2.77
N GLU A 54 -8.99 -12.59 -1.75
CA GLU A 54 -10.13 -13.49 -1.88
C GLU A 54 -11.44 -12.79 -1.53
N ASP A 55 -11.45 -12.06 -0.41
CA ASP A 55 -12.64 -11.40 0.11
C ASP A 55 -12.26 -10.33 1.13
N TYR A 56 -13.20 -9.48 1.51
CA TYR A 56 -13.07 -8.60 2.67
C TYR A 56 -14.39 -8.47 3.43
N LYS A 57 -14.29 -8.20 4.73
CA LYS A 57 -15.46 -8.05 5.59
C LYS A 57 -15.26 -6.96 6.63
N VAL A 58 -16.28 -6.13 6.80
CA VAL A 58 -16.35 -5.17 7.90
C VAL A 58 -16.91 -5.87 9.14
N LYS A 59 -16.23 -5.75 10.27
CA LYS A 59 -16.69 -6.28 11.55
C LYS A 59 -16.42 -5.24 12.63
N ASN A 60 -17.49 -4.62 13.12
CA ASN A 60 -17.40 -3.44 13.98
C ASN A 60 -16.57 -2.33 13.30
N LYS A 61 -15.44 -1.94 13.90
CA LYS A 61 -14.50 -0.96 13.35
C LYS A 61 -13.24 -1.58 12.75
N SER A 62 -13.24 -2.89 12.55
CA SER A 62 -12.12 -3.63 12.00
C SER A 62 -12.45 -4.09 10.57
N LEU A 63 -11.44 -4.10 9.71
CA LEU A 63 -11.53 -4.66 8.37
C LEU A 63 -10.79 -6.01 8.33
N GLU A 64 -11.53 -7.09 8.12
CA GLU A 64 -10.98 -8.42 7.90
C GLU A 64 -10.72 -8.60 6.39
N ILE A 65 -9.47 -8.84 6.01
CA ILE A 65 -9.04 -9.09 4.64
C ILE A 65 -8.68 -10.56 4.51
N LYS A 66 -9.36 -11.28 3.61
CA LYS A 66 -9.06 -12.67 3.33
C LYS A 66 -8.09 -12.77 2.16
N LEU A 67 -6.97 -13.43 2.40
CA LEU A 67 -5.89 -13.62 1.45
C LEU A 67 -5.69 -15.11 1.17
N SER A 68 -5.24 -15.42 -0.04
CA SER A 68 -4.69 -16.73 -0.38
C SER A 68 -3.25 -16.59 -0.91
N ASP A 69 -2.44 -17.57 -0.57
CA ASP A 69 -1.02 -17.57 -0.91
C ASP A 69 -0.77 -17.91 -2.37
N GLU A 70 0.28 -17.30 -2.92
CA GLU A 70 1.04 -17.89 -4.00
C GLU A 70 2.23 -18.66 -3.38
N PRO A 71 2.63 -19.82 -3.93
CA PRO A 71 3.73 -20.60 -3.35
C PRO A 71 5.05 -19.80 -3.32
N ASP A 72 5.85 -20.02 -2.28
CA ASP A 72 7.23 -19.49 -2.08
C ASP A 72 7.37 -18.00 -1.67
N ILE A 73 6.42 -17.44 -0.92
CA ILE A 73 6.52 -16.07 -0.38
C ILE A 73 7.56 -15.98 0.74
N SER A 74 8.49 -15.03 0.64
CA SER A 74 9.44 -14.76 1.74
C SER A 74 8.75 -14.06 2.91
N LYS A 75 9.19 -14.36 4.14
CA LYS A 75 8.68 -13.71 5.36
C LYS A 75 8.79 -12.18 5.30
N ASP A 76 9.88 -11.67 4.74
CA ASP A 76 10.14 -10.23 4.61
C ASP A 76 9.17 -9.56 3.64
N GLU A 77 8.89 -10.21 2.50
CA GLU A 77 7.94 -9.71 1.51
C GLU A 77 6.51 -9.76 2.03
N SER A 78 6.12 -10.86 2.69
CA SER A 78 4.85 -10.97 3.40
C SER A 78 4.64 -9.83 4.40
N PHE A 79 5.64 -9.60 5.24
CA PHE A 79 5.60 -8.55 6.25
C PHE A 79 5.49 -7.16 5.61
N LYS A 80 6.32 -6.88 4.60
CA LYS A 80 6.30 -5.63 3.84
C LYS A 80 4.92 -5.34 3.25
N THR A 81 4.37 -6.30 2.50
CA THR A 81 3.06 -6.14 1.85
C THR A 81 1.96 -5.95 2.90
N GLY A 82 1.94 -6.76 3.97
CA GLY A 82 0.95 -6.66 5.03
C GLY A 82 0.99 -5.31 5.77
N PHE A 83 2.20 -4.83 6.09
CA PHE A 83 2.37 -3.54 6.76
C PHE A 83 1.93 -2.37 5.87
N ILE A 84 2.41 -2.30 4.62
CA ILE A 84 2.10 -1.22 3.68
C ILE A 84 0.59 -1.16 3.42
N ASN A 85 -0.03 -2.29 3.10
CA ASN A 85 -1.46 -2.35 2.80
C ASN A 85 -2.31 -1.99 4.03
N GLY A 86 -1.84 -2.38 5.22
CA GLY A 86 -2.48 -2.02 6.48
C GLY A 86 -2.45 -0.52 6.75
N VAL A 87 -1.29 0.10 6.58
CA VAL A 87 -1.12 1.56 6.68
C VAL A 87 -2.00 2.28 5.67
N ILE A 88 -2.05 1.82 4.41
CA ILE A 88 -2.94 2.39 3.38
C ILE A 88 -4.40 2.37 3.86
N ILE A 89 -4.88 1.23 4.35
CA ILE A 89 -6.26 1.08 4.82
C ILE A 89 -6.52 1.98 6.04
N LEU A 90 -5.64 2.01 7.03
CA LEU A 90 -5.79 2.82 8.24
C LEU A 90 -5.80 4.33 7.93
N ILE A 91 -5.07 4.78 6.91
CA ILE A 91 -5.07 6.17 6.44
C ILE A 91 -6.34 6.48 5.63
N LEU A 92 -6.69 5.63 4.67
CA LEU A 92 -7.74 5.91 3.69
C LEU A 92 -9.15 5.52 4.15
N THR A 93 -9.28 4.93 5.34
CA THR A 93 -10.57 4.59 5.96
C THR A 93 -10.68 5.10 7.41
N ASP A 94 -11.82 4.86 8.03
CA ASP A 94 -12.07 5.03 9.46
C ASP A 94 -11.91 3.71 10.26
N ALA A 95 -11.28 2.69 9.68
CA ALA A 95 -10.92 1.48 10.41
C ALA A 95 -9.97 1.77 11.58
N GLU A 96 -10.19 1.07 12.69
CA GLU A 96 -9.29 1.05 13.84
C GLU A 96 -8.23 -0.04 13.69
N GLU A 97 -8.58 -1.14 13.01
CA GLU A 97 -7.77 -2.33 12.89
C GLU A 97 -7.94 -2.98 11.50
N VAL A 98 -6.89 -3.64 11.03
CA VAL A 98 -6.90 -4.49 9.84
C VAL A 98 -6.40 -5.87 10.23
N TRP A 99 -7.20 -6.89 9.95
CA TRP A 99 -6.89 -8.29 10.20
C TRP A 99 -6.72 -9.02 8.89
N TYR A 100 -5.61 -9.73 8.71
CA TYR A 100 -5.39 -10.60 7.57
C TYR A 100 -5.68 -12.04 7.94
N ILE A 101 -6.52 -12.70 7.13
CA ILE A 101 -6.98 -14.06 7.34
C ILE A 101 -6.55 -14.90 6.15
N GLY A 102 -5.79 -15.97 6.40
CA GLY A 102 -5.23 -16.85 5.38
C GLY A 102 -4.38 -17.93 6.02
N GLU A 103 -4.01 -18.94 5.26
CA GLU A 103 -3.00 -19.91 5.66
C GLU A 103 -1.61 -19.25 5.52
N ASP A 104 -0.65 -19.64 6.38
CA ASP A 104 0.77 -19.26 6.28
C ASP A 104 1.11 -17.75 6.20
N LEU A 105 0.21 -16.88 6.69
CA LEU A 105 0.47 -15.45 6.81
C LEU A 105 1.52 -15.14 7.89
N TYR A 106 2.61 -14.49 7.50
CA TYR A 106 3.63 -13.97 8.44
C TYR A 106 3.26 -12.61 9.05
N PHE A 107 2.20 -11.98 8.56
CA PHE A 107 1.63 -10.74 9.08
C PHE A 107 0.11 -10.83 9.11
N SER A 108 -0.48 -10.78 10.30
CA SER A 108 -1.91 -11.09 10.49
C SER A 108 -2.73 -9.91 11.03
N PHE A 109 -2.08 -8.84 11.49
CA PHE A 109 -2.78 -7.76 12.18
C PHE A 109 -1.98 -6.45 12.17
N ILE A 110 -2.70 -5.34 12.07
CA ILE A 110 -2.19 -4.00 12.31
C ILE A 110 -3.31 -3.07 12.77
N ASP A 111 -3.01 -2.28 13.80
CA ASP A 111 -3.83 -1.16 14.24
C ASP A 111 -3.07 0.16 14.11
N LYS A 112 -3.72 1.26 14.49
CA LYS A 112 -3.10 2.58 14.46
C LYS A 112 -1.90 2.72 15.38
N GLU A 113 -1.90 2.08 16.55
CA GLU A 113 -0.81 2.20 17.52
C GLU A 113 0.46 1.53 16.97
N TYR A 114 0.30 0.28 16.52
CA TYR A 114 1.34 -0.48 15.85
C TYR A 114 1.88 0.21 14.59
N ALA A 115 1.00 0.82 13.77
CA ALA A 115 1.41 1.58 12.61
C ALA A 115 2.18 2.86 12.99
N ASN A 116 1.73 3.56 14.05
CA ASN A 116 2.30 4.84 14.45
C ASN A 116 3.72 4.73 15.00
N GLU A 117 4.10 3.63 15.66
CA GLU A 117 5.45 3.44 16.20
C GLU A 117 6.56 3.63 15.14
N PRO A 118 6.62 2.82 14.06
CA PRO A 118 7.63 2.99 13.02
C PRO A 118 7.44 4.28 12.22
N LEU A 119 6.20 4.74 12.01
CA LEU A 119 5.94 5.98 11.27
C LEU A 119 6.49 7.21 12.00
N LYS A 120 6.31 7.28 13.32
CA LYS A 120 6.90 8.33 14.16
C LYS A 120 8.41 8.24 14.17
N PHE A 121 8.94 7.05 14.40
CA PHE A 121 10.38 6.84 14.54
C PHE A 121 11.13 7.26 13.27
N LYS A 122 10.64 6.87 12.09
CA LYS A 122 11.32 7.15 10.82
C LYS A 122 10.94 8.48 10.18
N TYR A 123 9.66 8.85 10.22
CA TYR A 123 9.12 9.94 9.43
C TYR A 123 8.60 11.11 10.27
N GLY A 124 8.55 10.96 11.60
CA GLY A 124 8.11 12.01 12.53
C GLY A 124 6.61 12.35 12.42
N LYS A 125 5.80 11.48 11.80
CA LYS A 125 4.37 11.68 11.57
C LYS A 125 3.56 10.44 11.96
N GLU A 126 2.29 10.64 12.25
CA GLU A 126 1.33 9.57 12.56
C GLU A 126 0.38 9.30 11.39
N VAL A 127 -0.32 8.15 11.44
CA VAL A 127 -1.39 7.78 10.49
C VAL A 127 -2.33 8.95 10.21
N ASP A 128 -2.80 9.65 11.25
CA ASP A 128 -3.76 10.74 11.10
C ASP A 128 -3.18 12.01 10.44
N ASP A 129 -1.86 12.18 10.41
CA ASP A 129 -1.21 13.27 9.66
C ASP A 129 -1.28 13.01 8.16
N TYR A 130 -1.05 11.76 7.75
CA TYR A 130 -1.15 11.34 6.34
C TYR A 130 -2.58 11.38 5.80
N LYS A 131 -3.61 11.42 6.67
CA LYS A 131 -5.01 11.61 6.26
C LYS A 131 -5.33 12.99 5.70
N LYS A 132 -4.43 13.97 5.90
CA LYS A 132 -4.67 15.39 5.64
C LYS A 132 -4.15 15.84 4.27
N SER A 133 -3.16 15.14 3.72
CA SER A 133 -2.49 15.54 2.47
C SER A 133 -2.25 14.34 1.55
N LYS A 134 -2.68 14.49 0.30
CA LYS A 134 -2.39 13.54 -0.78
C LYS A 134 -0.89 13.39 -1.00
N GLU A 135 -0.17 14.50 -1.00
CA GLU A 135 1.27 14.54 -1.25
C GLU A 135 2.03 13.78 -0.16
N ASP A 136 1.69 14.02 1.11
CA ASP A 136 2.32 13.29 2.22
C ASP A 136 2.02 11.79 2.16
N PHE A 137 0.78 11.42 1.84
CA PHE A 137 0.40 10.02 1.66
C PHE A 137 1.19 9.36 0.52
N ASP A 138 1.24 9.98 -0.66
CA ASP A 138 1.93 9.41 -1.82
C ASP A 138 3.44 9.25 -1.53
N ASN A 139 4.06 10.25 -0.91
CA ASN A 139 5.47 10.21 -0.50
C ASN A 139 5.74 9.11 0.53
N LEU A 140 4.81 8.88 1.47
CA LEU A 140 4.92 7.79 2.44
C LEU A 140 4.88 6.44 1.74
N ILE A 141 3.90 6.21 0.86
CA ILE A 141 3.75 4.92 0.18
C ILE A 141 4.95 4.64 -0.73
N GLU A 142 5.47 5.65 -1.41
CA GLU A 142 6.71 5.51 -2.19
C GLU A 142 7.91 5.17 -1.30
N SER A 143 8.07 5.86 -0.18
CA SER A 143 9.15 5.59 0.78
C SER A 143 9.07 4.16 1.31
N LEU A 144 7.91 3.75 1.85
CA LEU A 144 7.70 2.42 2.39
C LEU A 144 7.92 1.32 1.34
N LYS A 145 7.55 1.53 0.07
CA LYS A 145 7.82 0.58 -1.01
C LYS A 145 9.31 0.43 -1.32
N ASN A 146 10.10 1.48 -1.13
CA ASN A 146 11.54 1.45 -1.37
C ASN A 146 12.35 0.99 -0.15
N GLU A 147 11.73 0.88 1.03
CA GLU A 147 12.37 0.35 2.23
C GLU A 147 12.66 -1.14 2.15
N LYS A 148 13.73 -1.54 2.86
CA LYS A 148 14.05 -2.93 3.15
C LYS A 148 13.32 -3.35 4.43
N TYR A 149 12.70 -4.52 4.40
CA TYR A 149 12.04 -5.12 5.55
C TYR A 149 12.83 -6.39 5.89
N GLU A 150 13.22 -6.55 7.15
CA GLU A 150 13.93 -7.73 7.64
C GLU A 150 13.14 -8.29 8.84
N ALA A 151 12.51 -9.44 8.66
CA ALA A 151 11.58 -10.01 9.62
C ALA A 151 12.31 -10.89 10.66
N GLY A 152 12.91 -10.25 11.67
CA GLY A 152 13.55 -10.91 12.83
C GLY A 152 13.29 -10.18 14.15
N ALA A 153 13.19 -10.93 15.25
CA ALA A 153 12.78 -10.45 16.58
C ALA A 153 13.65 -9.32 17.19
N ALA A 154 14.79 -8.97 16.58
CA ALA A 154 15.73 -7.96 17.06
C ALA A 154 15.85 -6.71 16.14
N LYS A 155 15.20 -6.67 14.98
CA LYS A 155 15.19 -5.46 14.09
C LYS A 155 13.85 -4.74 14.02
N PHE A 156 12.81 -5.30 14.66
CA PHE A 156 11.57 -4.59 14.92
C PHE A 156 11.73 -3.35 15.80
N GLU A 157 12.83 -3.26 16.56
CA GLU A 157 13.13 -2.06 17.37
C GLU A 157 13.81 -0.93 16.58
N MET A 158 14.52 -1.20 15.48
CA MET A 158 15.24 -0.18 14.72
C MET A 158 15.44 -0.66 13.29
N MET A 159 14.52 -0.30 12.41
CA MET A 159 14.86 -0.19 11.00
C MET A 159 15.77 1.05 10.84
N GLU A 160 17.08 0.83 11.04
CA GLU A 160 18.18 1.78 10.72
C GLU A 160 18.16 2.23 9.26
#